data_AF-A0AAD6TXP8-F1
#
_entry.id   AF-A0AAD6TXP8-F1
#
_cell.length_a   1.000
_cell.length_b   1.000
_cell.length_c   1.000
_cell.angle_alpha   90.00
_cell.angle_beta   90.00
_cell.angle_gamma   90.00
#
_symmetry.space_group_name_H-M   'P 1'
#
loop_
_entity.id
_entity.type
_entity.pdbx_description
1 polymer ?
#
loop_
_entity_poly.entity_id
_entity_poly.type
_entity_poly.pdbx_seq_one_letter_code
_entity_poly.pdbx_strand_id
1 'polypeptide(L)'
;MFLLLLTLFARLATSIAYIWPSPKLDALEAFRWDQDGTTVGFAAFFQPCEFNNFEKTETTPSGRANGPDWIRTAYHGMATHNIEDGTGGLDASIRFPEELARGQNAGDGFANTLAFLTAFITRHISLADMIAIGSITAVETLFLSAVDALTLRNQMFQACRSHRKAWTRISPAKGSNRPR
;
A
#
# COMPACT_ATOMS: atom_id res chain seq x y z
N MET A 1 11.73 47.11 19.14
CA MET A 1 11.90 46.05 20.17
C MET A 1 10.65 45.19 20.32
N PHE A 2 9.46 45.77 20.53
CA PHE A 2 8.20 45.01 20.65
C PHE A 2 7.81 44.21 19.39
N LEU A 3 8.02 44.77 18.19
CA LEU A 3 7.78 44.09 16.91
C LEU A 3 8.73 42.90 16.67
N LEU A 4 10.01 43.03 17.06
CA LEU A 4 11.01 41.96 17.00
C LEU A 4 10.66 40.80 17.95
N LEU A 5 10.19 41.14 19.16
CA LEU A 5 9.71 40.17 20.15
C LEU A 5 8.45 39.44 19.67
N LEU A 6 7.49 40.12 19.03
CA LEU A 6 6.30 39.48 18.43
C LEU A 6 6.66 38.53 17.30
N THR A 7 7.57 38.92 16.41
CA THR A 7 8.05 38.03 15.33
C THR A 7 8.81 36.82 15.85
N LEU A 8 9.57 36.99 16.94
CA LEU A 8 10.27 35.90 17.59
C LEU A 8 9.30 34.94 18.29
N PHE A 9 8.30 35.47 19.01
CA PHE A 9 7.28 34.63 19.67
C PHE A 9 6.43 33.84 18.67
N ALA A 10 6.07 34.43 17.52
CA ALA A 10 5.37 33.74 16.44
C ALA A 10 6.21 32.61 15.82
N ARG A 11 7.55 32.75 15.79
CA ARG A 11 8.49 31.71 15.32
C ARG A 11 8.66 30.57 16.33
N LEU A 12 8.56 30.85 17.64
CA LEU A 12 8.62 29.81 18.68
C LEU A 12 7.27 29.08 18.84
N ALA A 13 6.14 29.73 18.60
CA ALA A 13 4.81 29.10 18.74
C ALA A 13 4.55 27.98 17.72
N THR A 14 5.28 27.93 16.60
CA THR A 14 5.21 26.86 15.60
C THR A 14 5.85 25.53 16.04
N SER A 15 6.48 25.44 17.22
CA SER A 15 7.27 24.27 17.63
C SER A 15 6.61 23.34 18.66
N ILE A 16 5.28 23.40 18.84
CA ILE A 16 4.58 22.55 19.84
C ILE A 16 3.95 21.29 19.20
N ALA A 17 3.89 21.23 17.86
CA ALA A 17 3.46 20.04 17.13
C ALA A 17 4.64 19.50 16.29
N TYR A 18 4.80 18.17 16.25
CA TYR A 18 5.76 17.50 15.36
C TYR A 18 5.22 17.56 13.94
N ILE A 19 5.44 18.71 13.27
CA ILE A 19 4.94 19.00 11.92
C ILE A 19 6.14 19.42 11.07
N TRP A 20 6.26 18.84 9.88
CA TRP A 20 7.33 19.20 8.94
C TRP A 20 7.11 20.61 8.36
N PRO A 21 8.16 21.44 8.18
CA PRO A 21 8.01 22.79 7.62
C PRO A 21 7.38 22.84 6.22
N SER A 22 7.48 21.75 5.46
CA SER A 22 6.86 21.61 4.14
C SER A 22 5.53 20.89 4.28
N PRO A 23 4.40 21.52 3.91
CA PRO A 23 3.08 20.87 3.95
C PRO A 23 3.00 19.59 3.10
N LYS A 24 3.82 19.49 2.05
CA LYS A 24 3.91 18.28 1.23
C LYS A 24 4.55 17.12 2.01
N LEU A 25 5.68 17.40 2.67
CA LEU A 25 6.40 16.37 3.42
C LEU A 25 5.61 15.96 4.66
N ASP A 26 4.95 16.92 5.30
CA ASP A 26 4.08 16.67 6.44
C ASP A 26 2.93 15.70 6.09
N ALA A 27 2.26 15.94 4.96
CA ALA A 27 1.20 15.05 4.48
C ALA A 27 1.74 13.65 4.14
N LEU A 28 2.91 13.55 3.50
CA LEU A 28 3.53 12.25 3.19
C LEU A 28 3.92 11.49 4.46
N GLU A 29 4.51 12.18 5.44
CA GLU A 29 4.86 11.62 6.74
C GLU A 29 3.62 11.10 7.47
N ALA A 30 2.52 11.87 7.44
CA ALA A 30 1.28 11.46 8.09
C ALA A 30 0.76 10.13 7.53
N PHE A 31 0.80 9.94 6.21
CA PHE A 31 0.41 8.68 5.57
C PHE A 31 1.38 7.52 5.80
N ARG A 32 2.64 7.85 6.02
CA ARG A 32 3.72 6.88 6.12
C ARG A 32 3.91 6.37 7.55
N TRP A 33 3.93 7.26 8.54
CA TRP A 33 4.27 6.96 9.93
C TRP A 33 3.17 7.31 10.93
N ASP A 34 2.43 8.40 10.75
CA ASP A 34 1.39 8.82 11.71
C ASP A 34 0.04 8.11 11.49
N GLN A 35 0.12 6.80 11.25
CA GLN A 35 -1.06 5.95 11.08
C GLN A 35 -1.64 5.49 12.43
N ASP A 36 -0.82 5.50 13.48
CA ASP A 36 -1.22 5.12 14.84
C ASP A 36 -2.06 6.22 15.50
N GLY A 37 -3.27 5.88 15.95
CA GLY A 37 -4.17 6.78 16.69
C GLY A 37 -5.24 7.50 15.85
N THR A 38 -5.26 7.30 14.53
CA THR A 38 -6.41 7.68 13.68
C THR A 38 -7.39 6.52 13.60
N THR A 39 -8.69 6.79 13.71
CA THR A 39 -9.73 5.74 13.85
C THR A 39 -9.86 4.82 12.63
N VAL A 40 -9.26 5.18 11.49
CA VAL A 40 -9.15 4.39 10.24
C VAL A 40 -7.97 4.87 9.37
N GLY A 41 -6.73 4.61 9.79
CA GLY A 41 -5.55 4.90 8.98
C GLY A 41 -5.47 4.07 7.68
N PHE A 42 -4.80 4.59 6.65
CA PHE A 42 -4.43 3.87 5.41
C PHE A 42 -3.84 2.47 5.70
N ALA A 43 -3.00 2.37 6.73
CA ALA A 43 -2.38 1.11 7.14
C ALA A 43 -3.39 0.08 7.71
N ALA A 44 -4.57 0.50 8.21
CA ALA A 44 -5.56 -0.42 8.78
C ALA A 44 -6.16 -1.38 7.75
N PHE A 45 -6.12 -1.01 6.47
CA PHE A 45 -6.58 -1.86 5.36
C PHE A 45 -5.52 -2.86 4.88
N PHE A 46 -4.40 -2.91 5.61
CA PHE A 46 -3.40 -3.94 5.46
C PHE A 46 -3.63 -5.03 6.51
N GLN A 47 -4.15 -6.18 6.08
CA GLN A 47 -4.01 -7.42 6.86
C GLN A 47 -3.30 -8.48 6.02
N PRO A 48 -2.23 -9.11 6.54
CA PRO A 48 -1.57 -10.19 5.83
C PRO A 48 -2.51 -11.40 5.70
N CYS A 49 -2.44 -12.07 4.54
CA CYS A 49 -2.96 -13.40 4.26
C CYS A 49 -4.48 -13.60 4.11
N GLU A 50 -5.35 -12.67 4.49
CA GLU A 50 -6.80 -12.96 4.51
C GLU A 50 -7.70 -11.79 4.09
N PHE A 51 -7.13 -10.62 3.76
CA PHE A 51 -7.92 -9.43 3.49
C PHE A 51 -7.56 -8.80 2.16
N ASN A 52 -8.55 -8.79 1.26
CA ASN A 52 -8.61 -7.82 0.20
C ASN A 52 -9.90 -6.99 0.32
N ASN A 53 -9.85 -5.75 -0.15
CA ASN A 53 -10.98 -4.85 0.03
C ASN A 53 -12.14 -5.13 -0.96
N PHE A 54 -11.95 -6.08 -1.88
CA PHE A 54 -12.78 -6.27 -3.06
C PHE A 54 -13.31 -7.70 -3.25
N GLU A 55 -12.86 -8.70 -2.49
CA GLU A 55 -13.39 -10.06 -2.56
C GLU A 55 -14.30 -10.33 -1.36
N LYS A 56 -15.60 -10.23 -1.62
CA LYS A 56 -16.68 -10.40 -0.64
C LYS A 56 -17.22 -11.84 -0.60
N THR A 57 -16.38 -12.85 -0.38
CA THR A 57 -16.91 -14.20 -0.10
C THR A 57 -16.64 -14.58 1.35
N GLU A 58 -17.57 -14.22 2.23
CA GLU A 58 -17.54 -14.51 3.67
C GLU A 58 -17.47 -16.02 3.99
N THR A 59 -17.76 -16.89 3.03
CA THR A 59 -17.76 -18.35 3.20
C THR A 59 -16.47 -19.03 2.75
N THR A 60 -15.53 -18.31 2.12
CA THR A 60 -14.22 -18.86 1.77
C THR A 60 -13.18 -17.74 1.75
N PRO A 61 -12.21 -17.74 2.66
CA PRO A 61 -11.06 -16.85 2.56
C PRO A 61 -10.38 -17.14 1.23
N SER A 62 -10.40 -16.17 0.33
CA SER A 62 -9.84 -16.33 -1.01
C SER A 62 -8.34 -16.60 -1.02
N GLY A 63 -7.68 -16.33 0.12
CA GLY A 63 -6.22 -16.36 0.24
C GLY A 63 -5.55 -15.22 -0.51
N ARG A 64 -6.31 -14.24 -1.00
CA ARG A 64 -5.81 -13.05 -1.66
C ARG A 64 -5.70 -11.90 -0.67
N ALA A 65 -4.60 -11.17 -0.74
CA ALA A 65 -4.32 -10.01 0.12
C ALA A 65 -4.07 -8.75 -0.73
N ASN A 66 -4.35 -7.57 -0.18
CA ASN A 66 -4.08 -6.28 -0.84
C ASN A 66 -2.58 -6.08 -1.14
N GLY A 67 -1.70 -6.49 -0.23
CA GLY A 67 -0.25 -6.26 -0.32
C GLY A 67 0.40 -6.71 -1.64
N PRO A 68 0.23 -7.98 -2.06
CA PRO A 68 0.71 -8.46 -3.35
C PRO A 68 0.21 -7.65 -4.55
N ASP A 69 -1.05 -7.23 -4.56
CA ASP A 69 -1.61 -6.42 -5.65
C ASP A 69 -0.99 -5.01 -5.69
N TRP A 70 -0.70 -4.42 -4.52
CA TRP A 70 -0.04 -3.12 -4.42
C TRP A 70 1.42 -3.16 -4.90
N ILE A 71 2.16 -4.19 -4.48
CA ILE A 71 3.54 -4.42 -4.94
C ILE A 71 3.57 -4.63 -6.46
N ARG A 72 2.66 -5.45 -6.99
CA ARG A 72 2.56 -5.67 -8.44
C ARG A 72 2.23 -4.37 -9.18
N THR A 73 1.29 -3.58 -8.67
CA THR A 73 0.93 -2.28 -9.28
C THR A 73 2.13 -1.33 -9.33
N ALA A 74 2.90 -1.22 -8.24
CA ALA A 74 4.09 -0.39 -8.22
C ALA A 74 5.19 -0.88 -9.18
N TYR A 75 5.46 -2.18 -9.20
CA TYR A 75 6.43 -2.78 -10.11
C TYR A 75 6.07 -2.52 -11.58
N HIS A 76 4.82 -2.80 -11.96
CA HIS A 76 4.37 -2.61 -13.34
C HIS A 76 4.30 -1.13 -13.74
N GLY A 77 4.07 -0.21 -12.80
CA GLY A 77 4.22 1.23 -13.07
C GLY A 77 5.67 1.61 -13.35
N MET A 78 6.60 1.20 -12.47
CA MET A 78 8.03 1.49 -12.65
C MET A 78 8.63 0.87 -13.92
N ALA A 79 8.21 -0.35 -14.26
CA ALA A 79 8.79 -1.14 -15.35
C ALA A 79 8.55 -0.55 -16.75
N THR A 80 7.65 0.41 -16.90
CA THR A 80 7.41 1.09 -18.19
C THR A 80 8.40 2.19 -18.49
N HIS A 81 9.31 2.52 -17.55
CA HIS A 81 10.24 3.62 -17.74
C HIS A 81 11.15 3.40 -18.95
N ASN A 82 11.18 4.39 -19.85
CA ASN A 82 12.10 4.45 -20.97
C ASN A 82 12.96 5.72 -20.88
N ILE A 83 14.28 5.52 -20.88
CA ILE A 83 15.25 6.60 -20.75
C ILE A 83 15.37 7.45 -22.04
N GLU A 84 15.10 6.86 -23.21
CA GLU A 84 15.30 7.53 -24.50
C GLU A 84 14.21 8.57 -24.78
N ASP A 85 12.97 8.27 -24.42
CA ASP A 85 11.83 9.19 -24.59
C ASP A 85 11.37 9.85 -23.27
N GLY A 86 11.94 9.45 -22.13
CA GLY A 86 11.63 9.99 -20.81
C GLY A 86 10.23 9.65 -20.30
N THR A 87 9.59 8.60 -20.83
CA THR A 87 8.24 8.19 -20.47
C THR A 87 8.21 7.10 -19.40
N GLY A 88 7.04 6.90 -18.80
CA GLY A 88 6.78 5.83 -17.83
C GLY A 88 7.46 6.03 -16.48
N GLY A 89 7.48 4.96 -15.69
CA GLY A 89 7.97 4.99 -14.31
C GLY A 89 6.84 5.07 -13.29
N LEU A 90 7.17 5.34 -12.03
CA LEU A 90 6.17 5.42 -10.95
C LEU A 90 5.44 6.77 -10.97
N ASP A 91 4.68 7.02 -12.03
CA ASP A 91 3.96 8.27 -12.30
C ASP A 91 2.43 8.10 -12.27
N ALA A 92 1.96 6.92 -11.87
CA ALA A 92 0.56 6.48 -11.90
C ALA A 92 -0.08 6.38 -13.29
N SER A 93 0.72 6.35 -14.37
CA SER A 93 0.25 6.06 -15.73
C SER A 93 -0.44 4.70 -15.85
N ILE A 94 -0.11 3.73 -14.99
CA ILE A 94 -0.77 2.41 -14.94
C ILE A 94 -2.30 2.47 -14.78
N ARG A 95 -2.85 3.61 -14.35
CA ARG A 95 -4.31 3.81 -14.26
C ARG A 95 -5.01 3.92 -15.61
N PHE A 96 -4.26 4.21 -16.68
CA PHE A 96 -4.84 4.43 -18.00
C PHE A 96 -5.30 3.10 -18.62
N PRO A 97 -6.43 3.08 -19.35
CA PRO A 97 -6.96 1.87 -19.98
C PRO A 97 -5.93 1.15 -20.87
N GLU A 98 -5.07 1.90 -21.54
CA GLU A 98 -4.02 1.38 -22.43
C GLU A 98 -2.98 0.56 -21.66
N GLU A 99 -2.64 0.99 -20.44
CA GLU A 99 -1.72 0.25 -19.56
C GLU A 99 -2.41 -0.98 -18.96
N LEU A 100 -3.66 -0.85 -18.51
CA LEU A 100 -4.42 -1.98 -17.94
C LEU A 100 -4.71 -3.08 -18.97
N ALA A 101 -4.82 -2.73 -20.25
CA ALA A 101 -5.07 -3.68 -21.33
C ALA A 101 -3.85 -4.51 -21.74
N ARG A 102 -2.64 -4.21 -21.22
CA ARG A 102 -1.42 -4.95 -21.57
C ARG A 102 -1.50 -6.39 -21.04
N GLY A 103 -1.03 -7.36 -21.81
CA GLY A 103 -1.13 -8.78 -21.44
C GLY A 103 -0.48 -9.14 -20.10
N GLN A 104 0.60 -8.45 -19.72
CA GLN A 104 1.27 -8.60 -18.43
C GLN A 104 0.47 -8.00 -17.26
N ASN A 105 -0.51 -7.14 -17.53
CA ASN A 105 -1.37 -6.48 -16.55
C ASN A 105 -2.72 -7.19 -16.38
N ALA A 106 -2.79 -8.49 -16.70
CA ALA A 106 -4.00 -9.29 -16.55
C ALA A 106 -4.46 -9.40 -15.08
N GLY A 107 -5.79 -9.39 -14.92
CA GLY A 107 -6.49 -9.50 -13.63
C GLY A 107 -7.08 -8.17 -13.16
N ASP A 108 -7.80 -8.22 -12.05
CA ASP A 108 -8.46 -7.07 -11.42
C ASP A 108 -7.60 -6.38 -10.35
N GLY A 109 -6.43 -6.93 -10.01
CA GLY A 109 -5.56 -6.44 -8.94
C GLY A 109 -5.12 -4.99 -9.10
N PHE A 110 -4.82 -4.57 -10.34
CA PHE A 110 -4.47 -3.17 -10.63
C PHE A 110 -5.68 -2.25 -10.42
N ALA A 111 -6.84 -2.59 -10.98
CA ALA A 111 -8.05 -1.79 -10.84
C ALA A 111 -8.49 -1.67 -9.37
N ASN A 112 -8.44 -2.77 -8.62
CA ASN A 112 -8.73 -2.80 -7.19
C ASN A 112 -7.74 -1.94 -6.39
N THR A 113 -6.44 -2.07 -6.67
CA THR A 113 -5.40 -1.23 -6.05
C THR A 113 -5.67 0.24 -6.30
N LEU A 114 -5.89 0.62 -7.55
CA LEU A 114 -6.14 2.01 -7.94
C LEU A 114 -7.41 2.56 -7.30
N ALA A 115 -8.52 1.79 -7.34
CA ALA A 115 -9.77 2.18 -6.71
C ALA A 115 -9.59 2.44 -5.21
N PHE A 116 -8.81 1.62 -4.52
CA PHE A 116 -8.50 1.83 -3.11
C PHE A 116 -7.62 3.06 -2.87
N LEU A 117 -6.48 3.17 -3.57
CA LEU A 117 -5.50 4.25 -3.34
C LEU A 117 -6.04 5.64 -3.69
N THR A 118 -6.98 5.73 -4.64
CA THR A 118 -7.62 7.02 -4.99
C THR A 118 -8.40 7.64 -3.83
N ALA A 119 -8.79 6.89 -2.81
CA ALA A 119 -9.46 7.44 -1.63
C ALA A 119 -8.55 8.32 -0.76
N PHE A 120 -7.22 8.23 -0.95
CA PHE A 120 -6.22 8.85 -0.08
C PHE A 120 -5.42 9.97 -0.76
N ILE A 121 -5.74 10.29 -2.01
CA ILE A 121 -5.07 11.40 -2.71
C ILE A 121 -5.52 12.74 -2.15
N THR A 122 -4.62 13.71 -2.13
CA THR A 122 -4.90 15.08 -1.68
C THR A 122 -4.22 16.08 -2.60
N ARG A 123 -4.37 17.38 -2.33
CA ARG A 123 -3.58 18.41 -3.03
C ARG A 123 -2.06 18.28 -2.80
N HIS A 124 -1.64 17.49 -1.82
CA HIS A 124 -0.25 17.29 -1.43
C HIS A 124 0.28 15.89 -1.75
N ILE A 125 -0.61 14.93 -1.99
CA ILE A 125 -0.29 13.52 -2.19
C ILE A 125 -0.92 13.06 -3.48
N SER A 126 -0.08 12.73 -4.45
CA SER A 126 -0.51 12.21 -5.74
C SER A 126 -0.85 10.72 -5.66
N LEU A 127 -1.52 10.21 -6.70
CA LEU A 127 -1.73 8.76 -6.82
C LEU A 127 -0.41 7.99 -6.92
N ALA A 128 0.61 8.57 -7.56
CA ALA A 128 1.95 7.99 -7.63
C ALA A 128 2.58 7.85 -6.24
N ASP A 129 2.45 8.88 -5.40
CA ASP A 129 2.89 8.84 -4.01
C ASP A 129 2.16 7.74 -3.23
N MET A 130 0.86 7.58 -3.43
CA MET A 130 0.09 6.51 -2.77
C MET A 130 0.46 5.11 -3.25
N ILE A 131 0.79 4.92 -4.53
CA ILE A 131 1.29 3.63 -5.04
C ILE A 131 2.66 3.33 -4.41
N ALA A 132 3.53 4.34 -4.30
CA ALA A 132 4.82 4.20 -3.63
C ALA A 132 4.65 3.83 -2.15
N ILE A 133 3.87 4.62 -1.38
CA ILE A 133 3.57 4.37 0.04
C ILE A 133 2.95 2.99 0.22
N GLY A 134 1.96 2.62 -0.59
CA GLY A 134 1.36 1.28 -0.52
C GLY A 134 2.34 0.15 -0.78
N SER A 135 3.26 0.31 -1.73
CA SER A 135 4.29 -0.70 -1.98
C SER A 135 5.23 -0.89 -0.80
N ILE A 136 5.71 0.19 -0.20
CA ILE A 136 6.64 0.11 0.93
C ILE A 136 5.94 -0.35 2.21
N THR A 137 4.70 0.09 2.46
CA THR A 137 3.87 -0.42 3.54
C THR A 137 3.62 -1.91 3.37
N ALA A 138 3.34 -2.38 2.15
CA ALA A 138 3.16 -3.80 1.88
C ALA A 138 4.45 -4.59 2.12
N VAL A 139 5.60 -4.10 1.66
CA VAL A 139 6.90 -4.74 1.94
C VAL A 139 7.12 -4.78 3.45
N GLU A 140 7.02 -3.67 4.15
CA GLU A 140 7.30 -3.63 5.59
C GLU A 140 6.36 -4.49 6.40
N THR A 141 5.08 -4.52 6.11
CA THR A 141 4.13 -5.34 6.86
C THR A 141 4.25 -6.84 6.52
N LEU A 142 4.60 -7.17 5.27
CA LEU A 142 4.92 -8.55 4.87
C LEU A 142 6.26 -9.02 5.44
N PHE A 143 7.27 -8.15 5.54
CA PHE A 143 8.65 -8.49 5.95
C PHE A 143 8.97 -8.20 7.42
N LEU A 144 8.30 -7.27 8.11
CA LEU A 144 8.37 -7.16 9.58
C LEU A 144 7.70 -8.37 10.25
N SER A 145 6.85 -9.09 9.53
CA SER A 145 6.49 -10.45 9.96
C SER A 145 7.74 -11.34 10.11
N ALA A 146 8.84 -11.10 9.38
CA ALA A 146 10.07 -11.86 9.51
C ALA A 146 11.00 -11.39 10.65
N VAL A 147 11.08 -10.09 10.96
CA VAL A 147 12.18 -9.57 11.81
C VAL A 147 11.77 -9.12 13.23
N ASP A 148 10.76 -8.29 13.50
CA ASP A 148 10.53 -7.79 14.88
C ASP A 148 9.08 -7.81 15.37
N ALA A 149 8.82 -8.69 16.35
CA ALA A 149 7.77 -8.66 17.41
C ALA A 149 7.51 -10.11 17.86
N LEU A 150 8.31 -10.64 18.79
CA LEU A 150 8.19 -12.02 19.30
C LEU A 150 6.82 -12.38 19.90
N THR A 151 5.98 -11.39 20.25
CA THR A 151 4.71 -11.61 20.94
C THR A 151 3.50 -11.70 20.02
N LEU A 152 3.51 -11.04 18.84
CA LEU A 152 2.47 -11.18 17.80
C LEU A 152 2.79 -12.30 16.78
N ARG A 153 4.05 -12.76 16.77
CA ARG A 153 4.61 -13.78 15.85
C ARG A 153 3.85 -15.12 15.86
N ASN A 154 3.29 -15.52 17.01
CA ASN A 154 2.63 -16.83 17.12
C ASN A 154 1.19 -16.84 16.60
N GLN A 155 0.48 -15.71 16.59
CA GLN A 155 -0.91 -15.68 16.13
C GLN A 155 -1.00 -15.49 14.60
N MET A 156 -0.16 -14.62 14.02
CA MET A 156 -0.26 -14.27 12.59
C MET A 156 0.41 -15.28 11.64
N PHE A 157 1.59 -15.84 11.98
CA PHE A 157 2.17 -16.93 11.18
C PHE A 157 1.39 -18.24 11.30
N GLN A 158 0.67 -18.46 12.42
CA GLN A 158 -0.22 -19.62 12.52
C GLN A 158 -1.46 -19.45 11.65
N ALA A 159 -2.02 -18.23 11.54
CA ALA A 159 -3.11 -17.92 10.61
C ALA A 159 -2.72 -18.18 9.14
N CYS A 160 -1.59 -17.62 8.66
CA CYS A 160 -1.16 -17.87 7.28
C CYS A 160 -0.82 -19.35 7.00
N ARG A 161 -0.27 -20.09 7.98
CA ARG A 161 0.05 -21.53 7.83
C ARG A 161 -1.16 -22.44 7.95
N SER A 162 -2.13 -22.14 8.81
CA SER A 162 -3.37 -22.90 8.94
C SER A 162 -4.22 -22.78 7.68
N HIS A 163 -4.27 -21.59 7.07
CA HIS A 163 -4.94 -21.35 5.79
C HIS A 163 -4.27 -22.09 4.63
N ARG A 164 -2.92 -22.10 4.54
CA ARG A 164 -2.21 -22.93 3.55
C ARG A 164 -2.59 -24.42 3.68
N LYS A 165 -2.68 -24.94 4.91
CA LYS A 165 -3.09 -26.33 5.19
C LYS A 165 -4.58 -26.59 4.94
N ALA A 166 -5.42 -25.57 5.02
CA ALA A 166 -6.85 -25.65 4.68
C ALA A 166 -7.04 -25.66 3.15
N TRP A 167 -6.32 -24.82 2.42
CA TRP A 167 -6.33 -24.79 0.95
C TRP A 167 -5.88 -26.11 0.32
N THR A 168 -4.81 -26.72 0.84
CA THR A 168 -4.37 -28.05 0.38
C THR A 168 -5.36 -29.18 0.71
N ARG A 169 -6.30 -28.95 1.64
CA ARG A 169 -7.34 -29.94 2.00
C ARG A 169 -8.67 -29.71 1.27
N ILE A 170 -8.99 -28.46 0.92
CA ILE A 170 -10.25 -28.07 0.26
C ILE A 170 -10.12 -28.12 -1.27
N SER A 171 -8.92 -28.01 -1.83
CA SER A 171 -8.66 -28.28 -3.24
C SER A 171 -8.27 -29.74 -3.46
N PRO A 172 -9.20 -30.66 -3.78
CA PRO A 172 -8.78 -31.88 -4.46
C PRO A 172 -8.13 -31.43 -5.77
N ALA A 173 -6.98 -32.01 -6.10
CA ALA A 173 -6.20 -31.71 -7.29
C ALA A 173 -7.08 -31.66 -8.56
N LYS A 174 -7.61 -30.49 -8.90
CA LYS A 174 -8.09 -30.22 -10.25
C LYS A 174 -6.86 -29.88 -11.04
N GLY A 175 -6.38 -30.87 -11.80
CA GLY A 175 -5.33 -30.67 -12.79
C GLY A 175 -5.72 -29.52 -13.72
N SER A 176 -5.13 -28.35 -13.50
CA SER A 176 -5.18 -27.27 -14.48
C SER A 176 -4.00 -27.49 -15.41
N ASN A 177 -4.28 -28.02 -16.60
CA ASN A 177 -3.42 -27.81 -17.76
C ASN A 177 -3.22 -26.30 -17.93
N ARG A 178 -2.07 -25.78 -17.52
CA ARG A 178 -1.53 -24.53 -18.04
C ARG A 178 -0.35 -24.91 -18.94
N PRO A 179 -0.35 -24.53 -20.23
CA PRO A 179 0.83 -24.73 -21.05
C PRO A 179 2.00 -23.95 -20.45
N ARG A 180 3.16 -24.60 -20.47
CA ARG A 180 4.45 -24.08 -19.99
C ARG A 180 4.91 -22.88 -20.81
#